data_AF-A0A0K2ZRK7-F1
#
_entry.id   AF-A0A0K2ZRK7-F1
#
_cell.length_a   1.000
_cell.length_b   1.000
_cell.length_c   1.000
_cell.angle_alpha   90.00
_cell.angle_beta   90.00
_cell.angle_gamma   90.00
#
_symmetry.space_group_name_H-M   'P 1'
#
loop_
_entity.id
_entity.type
_entity.pdbx_description
1 polymer ?
#
loop_
_entity_poly.entity_id
_entity_poly.type
_entity_poly.pdbx_seq_one_letter_code
_entity_poly.pdbx_strand_id
1 'polypeptide(L)'
;MTIDLSGLSAKQLGALIKTAKKQQTIVAKRTPIAKVRTLLARLAKSHGYSIDEVVDGAAPAKRGRKPAAGKPGPKPGRKLGKVPPKYRNPANATETWTGRGKQPRWLAEQVSKGKKVEDFLIAAPAKSAAPAKKTAKKATKKVAKVPRKAGKSAAPKN
;
A
#
# COMPACT_ATOMS: atom_id res chain seq x y z
N MET A 1 -10.83 -20.20 -1.44
CA MET A 1 -12.14 -20.86 -1.31
C MET A 1 -11.98 -22.04 -0.38
N THR A 2 -12.63 -22.01 0.78
CA THR A 2 -12.76 -23.16 1.67
C THR A 2 -14.09 -23.87 1.35
N ILE A 3 -14.08 -25.20 1.33
CA ILE A 3 -15.28 -26.02 1.21
C ILE A 3 -15.40 -26.72 2.56
N ASP A 4 -16.42 -26.40 3.34
CA ASP A 4 -16.72 -27.13 4.56
C ASP A 4 -17.33 -28.50 4.23
N LEU A 5 -16.96 -29.50 5.01
CA LEU A 5 -17.38 -30.89 4.90
C LEU A 5 -17.88 -31.45 6.23
N SER A 6 -17.82 -30.68 7.33
CA SER A 6 -18.08 -31.14 8.70
C SER A 6 -19.53 -31.60 8.92
N GLY A 7 -20.50 -30.96 8.28
CA GLY A 7 -21.93 -31.32 8.33
C GLY A 7 -22.36 -32.46 7.40
N LEU A 8 -21.45 -33.13 6.69
CA LEU A 8 -21.79 -34.19 5.73
C LEU A 8 -21.67 -35.59 6.35
N SER A 9 -22.74 -36.38 6.26
CA SER A 9 -22.70 -37.81 6.65
C SER A 9 -21.74 -38.61 5.77
N ALA A 10 -21.24 -39.74 6.28
CA ALA A 10 -20.33 -40.62 5.54
C ALA A 10 -20.86 -41.05 4.14
N LYS A 11 -22.19 -41.21 4.00
CA LYS A 11 -22.85 -41.53 2.71
C LYS A 11 -22.81 -40.34 1.73
N GLN A 12 -22.98 -39.12 2.23
CA GLN A 12 -22.85 -37.88 1.43
C GLN A 12 -21.39 -37.61 1.06
N LEU A 13 -20.44 -37.78 1.99
CA LEU A 13 -19.00 -37.70 1.71
C LEU A 13 -18.57 -38.71 0.63
N GLY A 14 -19.02 -39.96 0.73
CA GLY A 14 -18.77 -40.98 -0.29
C GLY A 14 -19.36 -40.64 -1.66
N ALA A 15 -20.53 -39.98 -1.71
CA ALA A 15 -21.11 -39.47 -2.95
C ALA A 15 -20.31 -38.29 -3.53
N LEU A 16 -19.89 -37.35 -2.68
CA LEU A 16 -19.08 -36.18 -3.05
C LEU A 16 -17.70 -36.61 -3.59
N ILE A 17 -17.06 -37.62 -3.00
CA ILE A 17 -15.80 -38.19 -3.51
C ILE A 17 -16.00 -38.81 -4.90
N LYS A 18 -17.13 -39.51 -5.14
CA LYS A 18 -17.45 -40.07 -6.46
C LYS A 18 -17.67 -38.98 -7.53
N THR A 19 -18.43 -37.93 -7.22
CA THR A 19 -18.66 -36.82 -8.16
C THR A 19 -17.41 -35.97 -8.38
N ALA A 20 -16.61 -35.73 -7.34
CA ALA A 20 -15.33 -35.04 -7.43
C ALA A 20 -14.33 -35.81 -8.31
N LYS A 21 -14.14 -37.12 -8.10
CA LYS A 21 -13.29 -37.96 -8.97
C LYS A 21 -13.79 -37.98 -10.42
N LYS A 22 -15.12 -38.07 -10.64
CA LYS A 22 -15.71 -37.95 -11.98
C LYS A 22 -15.36 -36.61 -12.64
N GLN A 23 -15.58 -35.48 -11.97
CA GLN A 23 -15.23 -34.16 -12.51
C GLN A 23 -13.72 -33.99 -12.71
N GLN A 24 -12.88 -34.47 -11.78
CA GLN A 24 -11.42 -34.43 -11.89
C GLN A 24 -10.94 -35.13 -13.17
N THR A 25 -11.44 -36.34 -13.47
CA THR A 25 -11.07 -37.04 -14.71
C THR A 25 -11.56 -36.32 -15.98
N ILE A 26 -12.75 -35.71 -15.96
CA ILE A 26 -13.26 -34.94 -17.11
C ILE A 26 -12.46 -33.62 -17.26
N VAL A 27 -12.01 -32.97 -16.18
CA VAL A 27 -11.14 -31.78 -16.23
C VAL A 27 -9.73 -32.16 -16.73
N ALA A 28 -9.17 -33.27 -16.27
CA ALA A 28 -7.85 -33.74 -16.71
C ALA A 28 -7.80 -34.20 -18.18
N LYS A 29 -8.91 -34.77 -18.69
CA LYS A 29 -9.04 -35.18 -20.09
C LYS A 29 -9.42 -34.03 -21.05
N ARG A 30 -9.91 -32.89 -20.54
CA ARG A 30 -10.24 -31.72 -21.36
C ARG A 30 -8.97 -31.08 -21.93
N THR A 31 -8.98 -30.73 -23.21
CA THR A 31 -7.92 -29.93 -23.83
C THR A 31 -7.67 -28.66 -23.00
N PRO A 32 -6.41 -28.37 -22.58
CA PRO A 32 -6.12 -27.21 -21.74
C PRO A 32 -6.66 -25.91 -22.36
N ILE A 33 -7.41 -25.13 -21.57
CA ILE A 33 -8.13 -23.94 -22.06
C ILE A 33 -7.22 -22.90 -22.73
N ALA A 34 -5.92 -22.87 -22.38
CA ALA A 34 -4.91 -22.08 -23.07
C ALA A 34 -4.76 -22.48 -24.56
N LYS A 35 -4.69 -23.79 -24.87
CA LYS A 35 -4.61 -24.29 -26.26
C LYS A 35 -5.87 -23.93 -27.04
N VAL A 36 -7.05 -24.14 -26.44
CA VAL A 36 -8.34 -23.77 -27.05
C VAL A 36 -8.40 -22.28 -27.35
N ARG A 37 -8.02 -21.43 -26.39
CA ARG A 37 -7.91 -19.97 -26.58
C ARG A 37 -6.94 -19.60 -27.70
N THR A 38 -5.77 -20.24 -27.81
CA THR A 38 -4.84 -19.94 -28.91
C THR A 38 -5.35 -20.36 -30.30
N LEU A 39 -6.17 -21.42 -30.38
CA LEU A 39 -6.78 -21.84 -31.64
C LEU A 39 -7.90 -20.89 -32.06
N LEU A 40 -8.81 -20.54 -31.14
CA LEU A 40 -9.83 -19.51 -31.38
C LEU A 40 -9.21 -18.15 -31.70
N ALA A 41 -8.15 -17.75 -31.00
CA ALA A 41 -7.41 -16.52 -31.29
C ALA A 41 -6.88 -16.52 -32.72
N ARG A 42 -6.23 -17.62 -33.15
CA ARG A 42 -5.68 -17.74 -34.51
C ARG A 42 -6.77 -17.68 -35.57
N LEU A 43 -7.90 -18.37 -35.36
CA LEU A 43 -9.02 -18.41 -36.30
C LEU A 43 -9.75 -17.06 -36.40
N ALA A 44 -10.08 -16.43 -35.27
CA ALA A 44 -10.63 -15.07 -35.28
C ALA A 44 -9.68 -14.10 -35.99
N LYS A 45 -8.37 -14.18 -35.68
CA LYS A 45 -7.34 -13.32 -36.28
C LYS A 45 -7.19 -13.51 -37.79
N SER A 46 -7.30 -14.74 -38.31
CA SER A 46 -7.23 -14.99 -39.76
C SER A 46 -8.44 -14.44 -40.52
N HIS A 47 -9.61 -14.36 -39.86
CA HIS A 47 -10.78 -13.66 -40.40
C HIS A 47 -10.83 -12.17 -40.02
N GLY A 48 -9.78 -11.65 -39.36
CA GLY A 48 -9.61 -10.24 -39.03
C GLY A 48 -10.25 -9.76 -37.73
N TYR A 49 -10.91 -10.63 -36.96
CA TYR A 49 -11.61 -10.33 -35.71
C TYR A 49 -10.73 -10.58 -34.45
N SER A 50 -11.20 -10.10 -33.28
CA SER A 50 -10.74 -10.58 -31.96
C SER A 50 -11.66 -11.68 -31.41
N ILE A 51 -11.22 -12.41 -30.37
CA ILE A 51 -12.07 -13.39 -29.69
C ILE A 51 -13.27 -12.70 -29.04
N ASP A 52 -13.04 -11.56 -28.39
CA ASP A 52 -14.03 -10.79 -27.63
C ASP A 52 -15.19 -10.33 -28.54
N GLU A 53 -14.89 -10.02 -29.79
CA GLU A 53 -15.86 -9.62 -30.82
C GLU A 53 -16.74 -10.80 -31.27
N VAL A 54 -16.18 -12.02 -31.28
CA VAL A 54 -16.83 -13.27 -31.71
C VAL A 54 -17.60 -13.95 -30.55
N VAL A 55 -17.17 -13.72 -29.30
CA VAL A 55 -17.73 -14.37 -28.09
C VAL A 55 -18.75 -13.48 -27.39
N ASP A 56 -18.45 -12.20 -27.20
CA ASP A 56 -19.31 -11.25 -26.48
C ASP A 56 -20.16 -10.38 -27.42
N GLY A 57 -20.05 -10.58 -28.75
CA GLY A 57 -20.79 -9.85 -29.79
C GLY A 57 -20.46 -8.36 -29.91
N ALA A 58 -19.54 -7.87 -29.08
CA ALA A 58 -19.17 -6.46 -28.99
C ALA A 58 -18.19 -6.07 -30.11
N ALA A 59 -18.72 -5.49 -31.19
CA ALA A 59 -17.93 -5.04 -32.33
C ALA A 59 -16.78 -4.08 -31.94
N PRO A 60 -15.61 -4.15 -32.59
CA PRO A 60 -14.45 -3.38 -32.18
C PRO A 60 -14.60 -1.92 -32.60
N ALA A 61 -14.84 -1.04 -31.64
CA ALA A 61 -14.79 0.40 -31.82
C ALA A 61 -13.35 0.92 -32.00
N LYS A 62 -12.65 0.46 -33.06
CA LYS A 62 -11.60 1.14 -33.87
C LYS A 62 -10.81 0.15 -34.77
N ARG A 63 -11.08 0.17 -36.07
CA ARG A 63 -10.04 0.42 -37.08
C ARG A 63 -10.40 1.71 -37.79
N GLY A 64 -9.43 2.60 -38.00
CA GLY A 64 -9.65 3.90 -38.64
C GLY A 64 -9.88 5.09 -37.68
N ARG A 65 -8.84 5.52 -36.96
CA ARG A 65 -8.71 6.95 -36.59
C ARG A 65 -7.25 7.38 -36.51
N LYS A 66 -6.80 8.15 -37.52
CA LYS A 66 -5.55 8.94 -37.52
C LYS A 66 -5.58 9.86 -36.28
N PRO A 67 -4.44 10.09 -35.57
CA PRO A 67 -4.48 10.67 -34.24
C PRO A 67 -4.85 12.16 -34.25
N ALA A 68 -6.10 12.45 -33.87
CA ALA A 68 -6.48 13.75 -33.33
C ALA A 68 -6.23 13.75 -31.81
N ALA A 69 -5.76 14.87 -31.26
CA ALA A 69 -5.51 15.00 -29.82
C ALA A 69 -6.81 14.81 -29.00
N GLY A 70 -6.73 14.28 -27.78
CA GLY A 70 -7.92 14.24 -26.91
C GLY A 70 -8.02 13.19 -25.80
N LYS A 71 -7.11 12.19 -25.69
CA LYS A 71 -6.93 11.46 -24.42
C LYS A 71 -5.59 10.71 -24.37
N PRO A 72 -4.77 10.88 -23.32
CA PRO A 72 -3.65 9.98 -23.08
C PRO A 72 -4.22 8.62 -22.64
N GLY A 73 -4.09 7.61 -23.50
CA GLY A 73 -4.17 6.21 -23.05
C GLY A 73 -3.08 5.91 -22.00
N PRO A 74 -3.18 4.79 -21.27
CA PRO A 74 -2.16 4.40 -20.30
C PRO A 74 -0.82 4.19 -21.02
N LYS A 75 0.04 5.22 -20.98
CA LYS A 75 1.42 5.14 -21.45
C LYS A 75 2.09 3.95 -20.74
N PRO A 76 2.87 3.10 -21.44
CA PRO A 76 3.60 2.02 -20.77
C PRO A 76 4.43 2.66 -19.65
N GLY A 77 4.16 2.24 -18.41
CA GLY A 77 4.51 3.01 -17.23
C GLY A 77 6.00 3.31 -17.21
N ARG A 78 6.36 4.61 -17.36
CA ARG A 78 7.75 5.07 -17.29
C ARG A 78 8.33 4.53 -15.98
N LYS A 79 9.22 3.54 -16.08
CA LYS A 79 9.68 2.70 -14.95
C LYS A 79 10.08 3.63 -13.81
N LEU A 80 9.23 3.73 -12.79
CA LEU A 80 9.35 4.81 -11.81
C LEU A 80 10.48 4.43 -10.85
N GLY A 81 11.69 4.87 -11.21
CA GLY A 81 12.94 4.53 -10.53
C GLY A 81 12.77 4.70 -9.02
N LYS A 82 13.21 3.69 -8.26
CA LYS A 82 12.94 3.49 -6.82
C LYS A 82 13.23 4.76 -6.03
N VAL A 83 12.20 5.60 -5.86
CA VAL A 83 12.34 6.91 -5.23
C VAL A 83 12.72 6.68 -3.76
N PRO A 84 13.84 7.24 -3.26
CA PRO A 84 14.17 7.12 -1.85
C PRO A 84 13.05 7.77 -1.02
N PRO A 85 12.68 7.18 0.14
CA PRO A 85 11.75 7.82 1.03
C PRO A 85 12.32 9.17 1.49
N LYS A 86 11.49 10.22 1.46
CA LYS A 86 11.86 11.56 1.96
C LYS A 86 11.41 11.78 3.40
N TYR A 87 10.35 11.11 3.83
CA TYR A 87 9.74 11.24 5.16
C TYR A 87 9.55 9.87 5.84
N ARG A 88 9.66 9.82 7.18
CA ARG A 88 9.50 8.60 8.01
C ARG A 88 8.63 8.86 9.24
N ASN A 89 7.81 7.90 9.62
CA ASN A 89 7.06 7.96 10.88
C ASN A 89 7.98 7.60 12.07
N PRO A 90 8.13 8.45 13.12
CA PRO A 90 8.89 8.11 14.32
C PRO A 90 8.19 7.07 15.20
N ALA A 91 6.88 6.85 15.04
CA ALA A 91 6.17 5.77 15.74
C ALA A 91 6.38 4.40 15.08
N ASN A 92 6.45 4.35 13.74
CA ASN A 92 6.61 3.13 12.96
C ASN A 92 7.73 3.30 11.93
N ALA A 93 8.92 2.80 12.24
CA ALA A 93 10.09 2.94 11.37
C ALA A 93 9.96 2.29 9.97
N THR A 94 8.93 1.47 9.74
CA THR A 94 8.54 0.89 8.44
C THR A 94 7.71 1.83 7.56
N GLU A 95 6.95 2.75 8.16
CA GLU A 95 6.10 3.68 7.44
C GLU A 95 6.92 4.85 6.91
N THR A 96 7.02 4.94 5.58
CA THR A 96 7.77 5.98 4.89
C THR A 96 7.00 6.56 3.72
N TRP A 97 7.32 7.79 3.34
CA TRP A 97 6.70 8.50 2.22
C TRP A 97 7.73 9.21 1.35
N THR A 98 7.56 9.15 0.04
CA THR A 98 8.50 9.70 -0.96
C THR A 98 8.25 11.18 -1.28
N GLY A 99 7.27 11.82 -0.61
CA GLY A 99 6.85 13.18 -0.92
C GLY A 99 6.05 13.31 -2.23
N ARG A 100 5.55 12.20 -2.77
CA ARG A 100 4.83 12.14 -4.05
C ARG A 100 3.48 11.44 -3.85
N GLY A 101 2.45 11.93 -4.56
CA GLY A 101 1.08 11.42 -4.45
C GLY A 101 0.37 11.83 -3.16
N LYS A 102 -0.66 11.07 -2.78
CA LYS A 102 -1.46 11.32 -1.57
C LYS A 102 -0.62 11.11 -0.31
N GLN A 103 -0.80 11.96 0.70
CA GLN A 103 -0.18 11.80 2.02
C GLN A 103 -0.70 10.52 2.72
N PRO A 104 0.15 9.78 3.46
CA PRO A 104 -0.27 8.63 4.25
C PRO A 104 -1.01 9.07 5.53
N ARG A 105 -1.81 8.16 6.10
CA ARG A 105 -2.66 8.45 7.27
C ARG A 105 -1.85 8.95 8.48
N TRP A 106 -0.71 8.32 8.76
CA TRP A 106 0.17 8.73 9.87
C TRP A 106 0.64 10.18 9.74
N LEU A 107 0.98 10.64 8.53
CA LEU A 107 1.48 12.00 8.30
C LEU A 107 0.33 13.02 8.42
N ALA A 108 -0.80 12.73 7.79
CA ALA A 108 -2.00 13.55 7.92
C ALA A 108 -2.42 13.70 9.39
N GLU A 109 -2.37 12.62 10.17
CA GLU A 109 -2.62 12.66 11.61
C GLU A 109 -1.62 13.51 12.40
N GLN A 110 -0.32 13.48 12.09
CA GLN A 110 0.63 14.36 12.78
C GLN A 110 0.42 15.83 12.41
N VAL A 111 0.03 16.12 11.17
CA VAL A 111 -0.35 17.47 10.71
C VAL A 111 -1.63 17.96 11.41
N SER A 112 -2.66 17.12 11.51
CA SER A 112 -3.86 17.42 12.32
C SER A 112 -3.57 17.56 13.82
N LYS A 113 -2.46 17.00 14.31
CA LYS A 113 -1.94 17.17 15.68
C LYS A 113 -0.98 18.38 15.79
N GLY A 114 -0.97 19.28 14.81
CA GLY A 114 -0.26 20.56 14.83
C GLY A 114 1.24 20.50 14.47
N LYS A 115 1.76 19.34 14.04
CA LYS A 115 3.17 19.19 13.65
C LYS A 115 3.38 19.46 12.17
N LYS A 116 4.60 19.82 11.77
CA LYS A 116 4.92 20.08 10.37
C LYS A 116 5.34 18.79 9.66
N VAL A 117 5.10 18.76 8.35
CA VAL A 117 5.61 17.69 7.46
C VAL A 117 7.15 17.69 7.43
N GLU A 118 7.76 18.84 7.69
CA GLU A 118 9.21 19.09 7.78
C GLU A 118 9.87 18.27 8.90
N ASP A 119 9.21 18.11 10.05
CA ASP A 119 9.70 17.37 11.23
C ASP A 119 9.98 15.88 10.97
N PHE A 120 9.52 15.36 9.82
CA PHE A 120 9.58 13.95 9.46
C PHE A 120 10.61 13.63 8.37
N LEU A 121 11.42 14.59 7.91
CA LEU A 121 12.43 14.37 6.86
C LEU A 121 13.50 13.33 7.26
N ILE A 122 13.94 12.54 6.27
CA ILE A 122 15.05 11.58 6.41
C ILE A 122 16.41 12.19 6.02
N ALA A 123 16.42 13.35 5.34
CA ALA A 123 17.64 14.04 4.97
C ALA A 123 18.26 14.74 6.19
N ALA A 124 19.27 14.09 6.79
CA ALA A 124 20.12 14.62 7.85
C ALA A 124 20.86 15.93 7.43
N PRO A 125 21.28 16.82 8.37
CA PRO A 125 21.50 16.55 9.79
C PRO A 125 20.68 17.37 10.80
N ALA A 126 20.67 16.83 12.03
CA ALA A 126 19.89 17.22 13.20
C ALA A 126 20.15 18.64 13.79
N LYS A 127 19.13 19.16 14.50
CA LYS A 127 19.19 19.38 15.96
C LYS A 127 17.81 19.68 16.58
N SER A 128 17.67 19.34 17.88
CA SER A 128 16.58 19.71 18.81
C SER A 128 15.18 19.08 18.58
N ALA A 129 14.44 18.63 19.60
CA ALA A 129 14.84 18.27 20.97
C ALA A 129 13.83 17.32 21.67
N ALA A 130 14.36 16.21 22.21
CA ALA A 130 13.97 15.52 23.45
C ALA A 130 12.56 14.84 23.61
N PRO A 131 12.44 13.80 24.48
CA PRO A 131 11.21 13.02 24.66
C PRO A 131 10.43 13.33 25.96
N ALA A 132 9.10 13.20 25.91
CA ALA A 132 8.25 13.16 27.10
C ALA A 132 7.88 11.71 27.48
N LYS A 133 8.52 11.15 28.53
CA LYS A 133 8.14 9.87 29.12
C LYS A 133 6.89 10.01 30.00
N LYS A 134 6.18 8.88 30.20
CA LYS A 134 5.18 8.71 31.27
C LYS A 134 5.82 8.97 32.65
N THR A 135 5.15 9.72 33.53
CA THR A 135 4.71 9.30 34.89
C THR A 135 4.05 10.47 35.64
N ALA A 136 3.26 10.18 36.67
CA ALA A 136 2.48 11.16 37.42
C ALA A 136 3.25 11.81 38.59
N LYS A 137 2.74 12.95 39.08
CA LYS A 137 2.60 13.19 40.53
C LYS A 137 1.54 14.24 40.88
N LYS A 138 1.10 14.20 42.13
CA LYS A 138 -0.02 14.92 42.77
C LYS A 138 0.55 15.82 43.90
N ALA A 139 -0.25 16.79 44.37
CA ALA A 139 -0.17 17.42 45.70
C ALA A 139 0.85 18.57 45.99
N THR A 140 0.32 19.81 46.02
CA THR A 140 0.32 20.78 47.15
C THR A 140 1.60 21.31 47.85
N LYS A 141 1.75 22.66 47.78
CA LYS A 141 1.75 23.65 48.92
C LYS A 141 2.88 23.67 49.98
N LYS A 142 3.79 24.65 49.86
CA LYS A 142 4.34 25.63 50.87
C LYS A 142 5.49 26.39 50.17
N VAL A 143 5.67 27.72 50.18
CA VAL A 143 5.64 28.79 51.22
C VAL A 143 6.83 28.73 52.18
N ALA A 144 7.91 29.51 51.90
CA ALA A 144 8.58 30.44 52.84
C ALA A 144 9.98 30.99 52.38
N LYS A 145 10.15 32.33 52.43
CA LYS A 145 11.25 33.07 53.10
C LYS A 145 12.75 32.92 52.68
N VAL A 146 13.17 33.64 51.63
CA VAL A 146 14.03 34.88 51.66
C VAL A 146 14.85 35.16 52.97
N PRO A 147 16.11 35.70 52.97
CA PRO A 147 17.14 35.86 51.89
C PRO A 147 18.67 35.90 52.37
N ARG A 148 19.57 36.45 51.50
CA ARG A 148 20.82 37.23 51.77
C ARG A 148 22.10 36.59 52.38
N LYS A 149 23.16 36.48 51.56
CA LYS A 149 24.50 37.17 51.60
C LYS A 149 25.32 36.68 50.37
N ALA A 150 26.10 37.47 49.61
CA ALA A 150 27.34 38.24 49.90
C ALA A 150 28.52 37.36 50.38
N GLY A 151 29.73 37.41 49.81
CA GLY A 151 30.30 38.21 48.70
C GLY A 151 31.85 38.15 48.72
N LYS A 152 32.56 38.86 47.80
CA LYS A 152 34.04 38.84 47.59
C LYS A 152 34.59 37.45 47.14
N SER A 153 35.77 37.27 46.54
CA SER A 153 36.85 38.11 45.93
C SER A 153 37.67 37.17 45.00
N ALA A 154 38.60 37.53 44.11
CA ALA A 154 39.23 38.78 43.60
C ALA A 154 39.52 38.55 42.07
N ALA A 155 40.10 39.38 41.19
CA ALA A 155 40.92 40.63 41.20
C ALA A 155 42.42 40.48 41.61
N PRO A 156 43.39 41.17 40.94
CA PRO A 156 43.37 41.79 39.60
C PRO A 156 44.66 41.59 38.74
N LYS A 157 44.57 42.00 37.45
CA LYS A 157 45.56 42.73 36.63
C LYS A 157 47.08 42.57 36.90
N ASN A 158 47.84 42.34 35.82
CA ASN A 158 48.37 43.48 35.03
C ASN A 158 48.20 43.21 33.53
#